data_AF-A0A351R200-F1
#
_entry.id   AF-A0A351R200-F1
#
_cell.length_a   1.000
_cell.length_b   1.000
_cell.length_c   1.000
_cell.angle_alpha   90.00
_cell.angle_beta   90.00
_cell.angle_gamma   90.00
#
_symmetry.space_group_name_H-M   'P 1'
#
loop_
_entity.id
_entity.type
_entity.pdbx_description
1 polymer ?
#
loop_
_entity_poly.entity_id
_entity_poly.type
_entity_poly.pdbx_seq_one_letter_code
_entity_poly.pdbx_strand_id
1 'polypeptide(L)'
;MRMMVMIIYLLFLICMIVYYGKMMYRNYQKELPLGYGQNKIVYFMILLCIIIGQYTIPSAWGRLSVILIFGVAFFLIYAMIGLHNRKNHSGELFRLYQKEVTTAKRCIIIGTGVVVVALFLVCFIKK
;
A
#
# COMPACT_ATOMS: atom_id res chain seq x y z
N MET A 1 -12.54 25.15 -2.43
CA MET A 1 -11.43 24.56 -3.21
C MET A 1 -10.64 23.48 -2.44
N ARG A 2 -10.10 23.75 -1.24
CA ARG A 2 -9.22 22.80 -0.52
C ARG A 2 -9.83 21.41 -0.25
N MET A 3 -11.11 21.34 0.13
CA MET A 3 -11.83 20.08 0.35
C MET A 3 -12.05 19.28 -0.96
N MET A 4 -12.36 19.97 -2.06
CA MET A 4 -12.52 19.35 -3.38
C MET A 4 -11.22 18.73 -3.86
N VAL A 5 -10.09 19.43 -3.69
CA VAL A 5 -8.74 18.92 -4.03
C VAL A 5 -8.40 17.67 -3.21
N MET A 6 -8.73 17.66 -1.91
CA MET A 6 -8.53 16.50 -1.04
C MET A 6 -9.37 15.29 -1.49
N ILE A 7 -10.63 15.50 -1.87
CA ILE A 7 -11.49 14.43 -2.38
C ILE A 7 -10.94 13.87 -3.70
N ILE A 8 -10.55 14.74 -4.64
CA ILE A 8 -9.94 14.33 -5.92
C ILE A 8 -8.66 13.53 -5.67
N TYR A 9 -7.81 13.99 -4.75
CA TYR A 9 -6.59 13.29 -4.34
C TYR A 9 -6.89 11.88 -3.79
N LEU A 10 -7.85 11.75 -2.86
CA LEU A 10 -8.21 10.47 -2.27
C LEU A 10 -8.78 9.51 -3.32
N LEU A 11 -9.67 10.00 -4.21
CA LEU A 11 -10.21 9.21 -5.31
C LEU A 11 -9.11 8.73 -6.25
N PHE A 12 -8.19 9.62 -6.64
CA PHE A 12 -7.05 9.27 -7.49
C PHE A 12 -6.18 8.19 -6.86
N LEU A 13 -5.90 8.32 -5.56
CA LEU A 13 -5.07 7.36 -4.83
C LEU A 13 -5.76 5.98 -4.69
N ILE A 14 -7.07 5.96 -4.45
CA ILE A 14 -7.87 4.72 -4.48
C ILE A 14 -7.78 4.05 -5.86
N CYS A 15 -7.99 4.82 -6.94
CA CYS A 15 -7.90 4.31 -8.31
C CYS A 15 -6.52 3.70 -8.60
N MET A 16 -5.44 4.37 -8.18
CA MET A 16 -4.07 3.87 -8.37
C MET A 16 -3.83 2.55 -7.62
N ILE A 17 -4.35 2.40 -6.41
CA ILE A 17 -4.19 1.16 -5.63
C ILE A 17 -4.98 0.00 -6.24
N VAL A 18 -6.20 0.26 -6.69
CA VAL A 18 -6.99 -0.74 -7.42
C VAL A 18 -6.26 -1.18 -8.70
N TYR A 19 -5.71 -0.21 -9.44
CA TYR A 19 -4.92 -0.49 -10.64
C TYR A 19 -3.65 -1.29 -10.33
N TYR A 20 -2.92 -0.93 -9.28
CA TYR A 20 -1.75 -1.65 -8.80
C TYR A 20 -2.07 -3.10 -8.43
N GLY A 21 -3.15 -3.32 -7.66
CA GLY A 21 -3.62 -4.67 -7.31
C GLY A 21 -3.98 -5.50 -8.55
N LYS A 22 -4.65 -4.90 -9.53
CA LYS A 22 -4.96 -5.55 -10.82
C LYS A 22 -3.68 -5.96 -11.58
N MET A 23 -2.68 -5.09 -11.61
CA MET A 23 -1.39 -5.37 -12.26
C MET A 23 -0.60 -6.45 -11.52
N MET A 24 -0.62 -6.45 -10.19
CA MET A 24 -0.02 -7.53 -9.38
C MET A 24 -0.68 -8.86 -9.70
N TYR A 25 -2.01 -8.91 -9.72
CA TYR A 25 -2.75 -10.13 -10.03
C TYR A 25 -2.45 -10.63 -11.45
N ARG A 26 -2.34 -9.72 -12.44
CA ARG A 26 -1.93 -10.07 -13.80
C ARG A 26 -0.52 -10.67 -13.85
N ASN A 27 0.44 -10.10 -13.12
CA ASN A 27 1.81 -10.64 -13.05
C ASN A 27 1.80 -12.01 -12.38
N TYR A 28 1.02 -12.17 -11.32
CA TYR A 28 0.82 -13.44 -10.63
C TYR A 28 0.26 -14.53 -11.55
N GLN A 29 -0.76 -14.22 -12.35
CA GLN A 29 -1.33 -15.16 -13.34
C GLN A 29 -0.34 -15.55 -14.44
N LYS A 30 0.66 -14.71 -14.70
CA LYS A 30 1.70 -14.96 -15.70
C LYS A 30 2.95 -15.60 -15.11
N GLU A 31 2.92 -15.97 -13.83
CA GLU A 31 4.06 -16.55 -13.11
C GLU A 31 5.29 -15.61 -13.07
N LEU A 32 5.05 -14.29 -13.17
CA LEU A 32 6.07 -13.26 -13.10
C LEU A 32 6.19 -12.69 -11.67
N PRO A 33 7.35 -12.11 -11.31
CA PRO A 33 7.51 -11.38 -10.04
C PRO A 33 6.39 -10.35 -9.86
N LEU A 34 5.89 -10.18 -8.63
CA LEU A 34 4.73 -9.30 -8.39
C LEU A 34 5.03 -7.86 -8.83
N GLY A 35 6.26 -7.39 -8.60
CA GLY A 35 6.75 -6.08 -9.01
C GLY A 35 7.18 -5.93 -10.47
N TYR A 36 6.96 -6.93 -11.32
CA TYR A 36 7.48 -6.93 -12.70
C TYR A 36 6.86 -5.83 -13.59
N GLY A 37 7.70 -5.26 -14.46
CA GLY A 37 7.31 -4.28 -15.48
C GLY A 37 6.70 -3.00 -14.92
N GLN A 38 5.53 -2.62 -15.45
CA GLN A 38 4.80 -1.41 -15.08
C GLN A 38 4.43 -1.34 -13.59
N ASN A 39 4.38 -2.48 -12.89
CA ASN A 39 4.00 -2.49 -11.48
C ASN A 39 4.98 -1.71 -10.59
N LYS A 40 6.27 -1.79 -10.92
CA LYS A 40 7.30 -0.99 -10.23
C LYS A 40 7.09 0.51 -10.43
N ILE A 41 6.72 0.92 -11.64
CA ILE A 41 6.44 2.33 -11.97
C ILE A 41 5.21 2.82 -11.20
N VAL A 42 4.12 2.04 -11.22
CA VAL A 42 2.88 2.38 -10.50
C VAL A 42 3.12 2.48 -9.00
N TYR A 43 3.93 1.59 -8.42
CA TYR A 43 4.34 1.68 -7.02
C TYR A 43 5.04 3.01 -6.71
N PHE A 44 6.00 3.44 -7.55
CA PHE A 44 6.66 4.74 -7.39
C PHE A 44 5.69 5.91 -7.55
N MET A 45 4.75 5.84 -8.49
CA MET A 45 3.72 6.87 -8.65
C MET A 45 2.84 6.96 -7.39
N ILE A 46 2.39 5.84 -6.83
CA ILE A 46 1.61 5.82 -5.58
C ILE A 46 2.41 6.44 -4.44
N LEU A 47 3.68 6.07 -4.29
CA LEU A 47 4.55 6.64 -3.26
C LEU A 47 4.69 8.17 -3.40
N LEU A 48 4.94 8.67 -4.62
CA LEU A 48 5.02 10.10 -4.89
C LEU A 48 3.69 10.81 -4.59
N CYS A 49 2.57 10.21 -4.98
CA CYS A 49 1.23 10.73 -4.68
C CYS A 49 0.94 10.76 -3.19
N ILE A 50 1.38 9.75 -2.42
CA ILE A 50 1.24 9.77 -0.96
C ILE A 50 2.05 10.92 -0.38
N ILE A 51 3.32 11.09 -0.77
CA ILE A 51 4.23 12.14 -0.25
C ILE A 51 3.69 13.54 -0.58
N ILE A 52 3.39 13.81 -1.84
CA ILE A 52 2.95 15.15 -2.29
C ILE A 52 1.51 15.42 -1.85
N GLY A 53 0.64 14.42 -1.93
CA GLY A 53 -0.76 14.56 -1.57
C GLY A 53 -1.00 14.87 -0.09
N GLN A 54 -0.06 14.50 0.79
CA GLN A 54 -0.12 14.88 2.21
C GLN A 54 -0.22 16.40 2.41
N TYR A 55 0.40 17.23 1.56
CA TYR A 55 0.36 18.69 1.68
C TYR A 55 -1.05 19.27 1.48
N THR A 56 -1.94 18.51 0.83
CA THR A 56 -3.34 18.91 0.67
C THR A 56 -4.15 18.77 1.96
N ILE A 57 -3.68 17.94 2.91
CA ILE A 57 -4.35 17.64 4.18
C ILE A 57 -3.72 18.48 5.31
N PRO A 58 -4.45 19.46 5.86
CA PRO A 58 -3.90 20.35 6.88
C PRO A 58 -3.76 19.67 8.25
N SER A 59 -4.62 18.70 8.55
CA SER A 59 -4.61 17.99 9.83
C SER A 59 -3.52 16.92 9.88
N ALA A 60 -2.63 16.99 10.87
CA ALA A 60 -1.64 15.94 11.11
C ALA A 60 -2.29 14.57 11.36
N TRP A 61 -3.40 14.56 12.09
CA TRP A 61 -4.24 13.37 12.29
C TRP A 61 -4.76 12.84 10.97
N GLY A 62 -5.31 13.72 10.12
CA GLY A 62 -5.82 13.32 8.80
C GLY A 62 -4.73 12.73 7.89
N ARG A 63 -3.53 13.31 7.90
CA ARG A 63 -2.37 12.81 7.14
C ARG A 63 -1.98 11.40 7.56
N LEU A 64 -1.83 11.19 8.87
CA LEU A 64 -1.45 9.90 9.42
C LEU A 64 -2.54 8.84 9.22
N SER A 65 -3.82 9.19 9.37
CA SER A 65 -4.96 8.31 9.07
C SER A 65 -4.97 7.86 7.61
N VAL A 66 -4.70 8.77 6.68
CA VAL A 66 -4.60 8.45 5.25
C VAL A 66 -3.49 7.43 5.00
N ILE A 67 -2.29 7.64 5.55
CA ILE A 67 -1.17 6.70 5.43
C ILE A 67 -1.54 5.32 6.00
N LEU A 68 -2.22 5.27 7.15
CA LEU A 68 -2.69 4.01 7.74
C LEU A 68 -3.69 3.27 6.85
N ILE A 69 -4.73 3.96 6.37
CA ILE A 69 -5.78 3.34 5.54
C ILE A 69 -5.14 2.71 4.29
N PHE A 70 -4.22 3.42 3.65
CA PHE A 70 -3.54 2.89 2.47
C PHE A 70 -2.55 1.78 2.80
N GLY A 71 -1.83 1.87 3.92
CA GLY A 71 -1.00 0.76 4.43
C GLY A 71 -1.82 -0.51 4.64
N VAL A 72 -3.02 -0.40 5.23
CA VAL A 72 -3.94 -1.52 5.42
C VAL A 72 -4.43 -2.07 4.06
N ALA A 73 -4.78 -1.20 3.11
CA ALA A 73 -5.18 -1.63 1.77
C ALA A 73 -4.09 -2.46 1.07
N PHE A 74 -2.84 -2.01 1.13
CA PHE A 74 -1.71 -2.79 0.62
C PHE A 74 -1.53 -4.11 1.36
N PHE A 75 -1.63 -4.10 2.70
CA PHE A 75 -1.53 -5.32 3.49
C PHE A 75 -2.56 -6.36 3.07
N LEU A 76 -3.82 -5.94 2.85
CA LEU A 76 -4.90 -6.80 2.40
C LEU A 76 -4.63 -7.37 1.01
N ILE A 77 -4.13 -6.57 0.05
CA ILE A 77 -3.76 -7.06 -1.29
C ILE A 77 -2.72 -8.18 -1.18
N TYR A 78 -1.62 -7.95 -0.45
CA TYR A 78 -0.59 -8.97 -0.23
C TYR A 78 -1.11 -10.17 0.58
N ALA A 79 -2.07 -9.97 1.48
CA ALA A 79 -2.72 -11.05 2.22
C ALA A 79 -3.55 -11.96 1.31
N MET A 80 -4.36 -11.37 0.43
CA MET A 80 -5.16 -12.11 -0.55
C MET A 80 -4.28 -12.89 -1.52
N ILE A 81 -3.23 -12.27 -2.07
CA ILE A 81 -2.27 -12.94 -2.96
C ILE A 81 -1.56 -14.09 -2.22
N GLY A 82 -1.12 -13.86 -0.99
CA GLY A 82 -0.49 -14.91 -0.18
C GLY A 82 -1.42 -16.09 0.11
N LEU A 83 -2.70 -15.82 0.39
CA LEU A 83 -3.70 -16.87 0.59
C LEU A 83 -3.94 -17.67 -0.70
N HIS A 84 -4.02 -16.97 -1.83
CA HIS A 84 -4.23 -17.58 -3.13
C HIS A 84 -3.01 -18.42 -3.57
N ASN A 85 -1.78 -17.92 -3.34
CA ASN A 85 -0.54 -18.64 -3.59
C ASN A 85 -0.44 -19.97 -2.83
N ARG A 86 -0.86 -19.98 -1.55
CA ARG A 86 -0.90 -21.21 -0.73
C ARG A 86 -1.84 -22.28 -1.26
N LYS A 87 -2.89 -21.88 -2.00
CA LYS A 87 -3.87 -22.81 -2.57
C LYS A 87 -3.47 -23.31 -3.96
N ASN A 88 -2.79 -22.49 -4.75
CA ASN A 88 -2.67 -22.71 -6.20
C ASN A 88 -1.25 -23.00 -6.70
N HIS A 89 -0.20 -22.74 -5.91
CA HIS A 89 1.18 -23.00 -6.32
C HIS A 89 1.90 -23.91 -5.34
N SER A 90 2.89 -24.64 -5.86
CA SER A 90 3.84 -25.45 -5.08
C SER A 90 5.27 -25.26 -5.64
N GLY A 91 6.27 -25.86 -4.98
CA GLY A 91 7.66 -25.82 -5.45
C GLY A 91 8.33 -24.43 -5.40
N GLU A 92 9.15 -24.13 -6.41
CA GLU A 92 9.95 -22.89 -6.45
C GLU A 92 9.09 -21.63 -6.62
N LEU A 93 8.06 -21.69 -7.46
CA LEU A 93 7.15 -20.55 -7.69
C LEU A 93 6.41 -20.16 -6.40
N PHE A 94 5.95 -21.16 -5.63
CA PHE A 94 5.38 -20.92 -4.31
C PHE A 94 6.37 -20.20 -3.38
N ARG A 95 7.63 -20.66 -3.32
CA ARG A 95 8.67 -20.05 -2.48
C ARG A 95 8.97 -18.62 -2.89
N LEU A 96 9.04 -18.34 -4.20
CA LEU A 96 9.26 -17.00 -4.74
C LEU A 96 8.16 -16.04 -4.28
N TYR A 97 6.89 -16.37 -4.55
CA TYR A 97 5.77 -15.51 -4.14
C TYR A 97 5.63 -15.40 -2.63
N GLN A 98 5.86 -16.49 -1.89
CA GLN A 98 5.82 -16.47 -0.43
C GLN A 98 6.90 -15.53 0.15
N LYS A 99 8.09 -15.50 -0.45
CA LYS A 99 9.17 -14.57 -0.07
C LYS A 99 8.79 -13.11 -0.36
N GLU A 100 8.27 -12.82 -1.55
CA GLU A 100 7.83 -11.46 -1.91
C GLU A 100 6.70 -10.97 -1.00
N VAL A 101 5.66 -11.79 -0.81
CA VAL A 101 4.53 -11.46 0.07
C VAL A 101 4.97 -11.27 1.52
N THR A 102 5.84 -12.14 2.05
CA THR A 102 6.30 -12.03 3.44
C THR A 102 7.15 -10.78 3.63
N THR A 103 8.02 -10.46 2.67
CA THR A 103 8.85 -9.25 2.72
C THR A 103 7.98 -8.00 2.69
N ALA A 104 7.03 -7.92 1.75
CA ALA A 104 6.12 -6.79 1.64
C ALA A 104 5.26 -6.61 2.91
N LYS A 105 4.70 -7.69 3.46
CA LYS A 105 3.93 -7.64 4.71
C LYS A 105 4.77 -7.16 5.89
N ARG A 106 6.02 -7.62 6.02
CA ARG A 106 6.94 -7.14 7.07
C ARG A 106 7.21 -5.65 6.94
N CYS A 107 7.51 -5.17 5.73
CA CYS A 107 7.71 -3.75 5.48
C CYS A 107 6.47 -2.91 5.85
N ILE A 108 5.28 -3.39 5.47
CA ILE A 108 4.02 -2.72 5.80
C ILE A 108 3.78 -2.70 7.31
N ILE A 109 3.97 -3.82 8.01
CA ILE A 109 3.80 -3.89 9.48
C ILE A 109 4.75 -2.92 10.19
N ILE A 110 6.02 -2.88 9.79
CA ILE A 110 7.01 -1.95 10.37
C ILE A 110 6.59 -0.51 10.09
N GLY A 111 6.24 -0.18 8.84
CA GLY A 111 5.78 1.15 8.46
C GLY A 111 4.52 1.59 9.20
N THR A 112 3.53 0.70 9.32
CA THR A 112 2.31 0.93 10.11
C THR A 112 2.65 1.17 11.58
N GLY A 113 3.57 0.39 12.17
CA GLY A 113 4.04 0.60 13.53
C GLY A 113 4.63 1.99 13.76
N VAL A 114 5.47 2.47 12.83
CA VAL A 114 6.03 3.84 12.88
C VAL A 114 4.92 4.89 12.82
N VAL A 115 3.93 4.73 11.95
CA VAL A 115 2.81 5.67 11.82
C VAL A 115 1.93 5.68 13.07
N VAL A 116 1.71 4.53 13.72
CA VAL A 116 0.97 4.43 14.99
C VAL A 116 1.71 5.14 16.12
N VAL A 117 3.04 5.00 16.22
CA VAL A 117 3.84 5.75 17.19
C VAL A 117 3.74 7.26 16.93
N ALA A 118 3.82 7.68 15.66
CA ALA A 118 3.65 9.08 15.29
C ALA A 118 2.25 9.62 15.66
N LEU A 119 1.19 8.83 15.45
CA LEU A 119 -0.16 9.18 15.88
C LEU A 119 -0.23 9.37 17.39
N PHE A 120 0.33 8.43 18.15
CA PHE A 120 0.38 8.52 19.61
C PHE A 120 1.08 9.82 20.04
N LEU A 121 2.26 10.13 19.49
CA LEU A 121 2.96 11.38 19.80
C LEU A 121 2.10 12.62 19.47
N VAL A 122 1.41 12.65 18.32
CA VAL A 122 0.51 13.74 17.97
C VAL A 122 -0.67 13.86 18.94
N CYS A 123 -1.17 12.75 19.49
CA CYS A 123 -2.27 12.77 20.47
C CYS A 123 -1.83 13.28 21.85
N PHE A 124 -0.63 12.88 22.29
CA PHE A 124 -0.14 13.18 23.63
C PHE A 124 0.57 14.53 23.74
N ILE A 125 1.23 15.00 22.68
CA ILE A 125 1.91 16.31 22.68
C ILE A 125 0.93 17.48 22.47
N LYS A 126 -0.22 17.23 21.82
CA LYS A 126 -1.26 18.26 21.63
C LYS A 126 -2.18 18.45 22.85
N LYS A 127 -2.00 17.68 23.91
CA LYS A 127 -2.77 17.76 25.14
C LYS A 127 -1.96 18.46 26.21
#